data_AF-A0A1F5MIF6-F1
#
_entry.id   AF-A0A1F5MIF6-F1
#
_cell.length_a   1.000
_cell.length_b   1.000
_cell.length_c   1.000
_cell.angle_alpha   90.00
_cell.angle_beta   90.00
_cell.angle_gamma   90.00
#
_symmetry.space_group_name_H-M   'P 1'
#
loop_
_entity.id
_entity.type
_entity.pdbx_description
1 polymer ?
#
loop_
_entity_poly.entity_id
_entity_poly.type
_entity_poly.pdbx_seq_one_letter_code
_entity_poly.pdbx_strand_id
1 'polypeptide(L)' 'MSPEKGRVYYSPMEQFFLSRLGLLLGHQRSSQDLAALAPWRRTLIGKAIYSTYRDLVDLGLATEAEEKLQSYIRPERKS' A
#
# COMPACT_ATOMS: atom_id res chain seq x y z
N MET A 1 31.36 -8.88 -4.74
CA MET A 1 30.86 -8.67 -3.36
C MET A 1 29.53 -7.94 -3.47
N SER A 2 28.42 -8.66 -3.39
CA SER A 2 27.09 -8.04 -3.35
C SER A 2 26.83 -7.63 -1.90
N PRO A 3 26.41 -6.39 -1.62
CA PRO A 3 26.06 -6.01 -0.26
C PRO A 3 24.88 -6.88 0.16
N GLU A 4 25.06 -7.65 1.25
CA GLU A 4 23.93 -8.25 1.97
C GLU A 4 22.95 -7.11 2.26
N LYS A 5 21.72 -7.21 1.72
CA LYS A 5 20.64 -6.29 2.09
C LYS A 5 20.48 -6.39 3.61
N GLY A 6 20.99 -5.40 4.33
CA GLY A 6 20.77 -5.29 5.77
C GLY A 6 19.28 -5.41 6.04
N ARG A 7 18.90 -6.22 7.03
CA ARG A 7 17.49 -6.32 7.44
C ARG A 7 17.00 -4.93 7.82
N VAL A 8 16.06 -4.39 7.05
CA VAL A 8 15.35 -3.18 7.39
C VAL A 8 14.41 -3.51 8.55
N TYR A 9 14.66 -2.92 9.71
CA TYR A 9 13.78 -3.04 10.87
C TYR A 9 12.89 -1.80 10.93
N TYR A 10 11.60 -2.01 10.74
CA TYR A 10 10.61 -0.95 10.88
C TYR A 10 10.19 -0.79 12.33
N SER A 11 9.99 0.46 12.77
CA SER A 11 9.35 0.75 14.04
C SER A 11 7.90 0.21 14.07
N PRO A 12 7.28 0.01 15.25
CA PRO A 12 5.89 -0.43 15.32
C PRO A 12 4.91 0.48 14.55
N MET A 13 5.18 1.79 14.54
CA MET A 13 4.36 2.77 13.83
C MET A 13 4.51 2.63 12.31
N GLU A 14 5.73 2.48 11.82
CA GLU A 14 6.02 2.22 10.40
C GLU A 14 5.35 0.92 9.92
N GLN A 15 5.47 -0.16 10.70
CA GLN A 15 4.83 -1.44 10.40
C GLN A 15 3.30 -1.30 10.32
N PHE A 16 2.71 -0.53 11.23
CA PHE A 16 1.28 -0.26 11.22
C PHE A 16 0.83 0.39 9.90
N PHE A 17 1.48 1.48 9.48
CA PHE A 17 1.08 2.18 8.26
C PHE A 17 1.37 1.36 6.98
N LEU A 18 2.49 0.63 6.94
CA LEU A 18 2.80 -0.29 5.82
C LEU A 18 1.76 -1.41 5.70
N SER A 19 1.32 -1.96 6.83
CA SER A 19 0.28 -3.01 6.88
C SER A 19 -1.08 -2.45 6.49
N ARG A 20 -1.43 -1.26 7.01
CA ARG A 20 -2.66 -0.55 6.67
C ARG A 20 -2.75 -0.28 5.17
N LEU A 21 -1.66 0.18 4.55
CA LEU A 21 -1.63 0.41 3.10
C LEU A 21 -1.89 -0.90 2.34
N GLY A 22 -1.23 -1.99 2.74
CA GLY A 22 -1.45 -3.32 2.16
C GLY A 22 -2.91 -3.80 2.27
N LEU A 23 -3.54 -3.61 3.42
CA LEU A 23 -4.95 -3.97 3.64
C LEU A 23 -5.90 -3.15 2.79
N LEU A 24 -5.69 -1.83 2.69
CA LEU A 24 -6.53 -0.96 1.87
C LEU A 24 -6.44 -1.30 0.38
N LEU A 25 -5.22 -1.59 -0.10
CA LEU A 25 -4.99 -2.09 -1.46
C LEU A 25 -5.64 -3.46 -1.66
N GLY A 26 -5.57 -4.34 -0.66
CA GLY A 26 -6.30 -5.61 -0.63
C GLY A 26 -7.81 -5.42 -0.76
N HIS A 27 -8.41 -4.53 0.02
CA HIS A 27 -9.84 -4.19 -0.09
C HIS A 27 -10.21 -3.63 -1.46
N GLN A 28 -9.34 -2.80 -2.02
CA GLN A 28 -9.53 -2.26 -3.36
C GLN A 28 -9.50 -3.37 -4.43
N ARG A 29 -8.63 -4.39 -4.28
CA ARG A 29 -8.51 -5.54 -5.20
C ARG A 29 -9.60 -6.61 -5.02
N SER A 30 -9.92 -6.96 -3.78
CA SER A 30 -10.87 -8.02 -3.43
C SER A 30 -12.33 -7.61 -3.68
N SER A 31 -12.59 -6.31 -3.79
CA SER A 31 -13.85 -5.81 -4.31
C SER A 31 -13.86 -6.09 -5.82
N GLN A 32 -14.27 -7.31 -6.20
CA GLN A 32 -14.23 -7.85 -7.57
C GLN A 32 -14.88 -6.97 -8.63
N ASP A 33 -15.68 -5.99 -8.23
CA ASP A 33 -15.96 -4.82 -9.04
C ASP A 33 -15.88 -3.56 -8.17
N LEU A 34 -14.75 -2.86 -8.19
CA LEU A 34 -14.71 -1.46 -7.75
C LEU A 34 -15.85 -0.68 -8.40
N ALA A 35 -16.22 -1.00 -9.63
CA ALA A 35 -17.38 -0.48 -10.35
C ALA A 35 -18.72 -0.75 -9.64
N ALA A 36 -18.87 -1.89 -8.97
CA ALA A 36 -20.06 -2.30 -8.22
C ALA A 36 -20.12 -1.70 -6.81
N LEU A 37 -19.00 -1.18 -6.28
CA LEU A 37 -19.04 -0.40 -5.05
C LEU A 37 -19.81 0.91 -5.29
N ALA A 38 -20.64 1.28 -4.31
CA ALA A 38 -21.25 2.59 -4.30
C ALA A 38 -20.18 3.69 -4.44
N PRO A 39 -20.41 4.77 -5.20
CA PRO A 39 -19.41 5.79 -5.47
C PRO A 39 -18.70 6.34 -4.23
N TRP A 40 -19.46 6.56 -3.14
CA TRP A 40 -18.92 7.04 -1.88
C TRP A 40 -17.90 6.07 -1.24
N ARG A 41 -18.08 4.75 -1.38
CA ARG A 41 -17.15 3.75 -0.85
C ARG A 41 -15.82 3.79 -1.59
N ARG A 42 -15.86 3.88 -2.93
CA ARG A 42 -14.65 4.07 -3.74
C ARG A 42 -13.87 5.30 -3.30
N THR A 43 -14.58 6.42 -3.11
CA THR A 43 -13.96 7.67 -2.64
C THR A 43 -13.32 7.53 -1.27
N LEU A 44 -13.98 6.86 -0.32
CA LEU A 44 -13.40 6.65 1.01
C LEU A 44 -12.15 5.77 0.99
N ILE A 45 -12.16 4.69 0.21
CA ILE A 45 -10.97 3.82 0.07
C ILE A 45 -9.81 4.61 -0.56
N GLY A 46 -10.07 5.36 -1.64
CA GLY A 46 -9.05 6.20 -2.28
C GLY A 46 -8.47 7.26 -1.33
N LYS A 47 -9.32 7.93 -0.55
CA LYS A 47 -8.88 8.89 0.48
C LYS A 47 -8.07 8.22 1.59
N ALA A 48 -8.48 7.04 2.04
CA ALA A 48 -7.76 6.29 3.07
C ALA A 48 -6.37 5.86 2.58
N ILE A 49 -6.27 5.41 1.32
CA ILE A 49 -4.98 5.07 0.70
C ILE A 49 -4.08 6.30 0.62
N TYR A 50 -4.61 7.42 0.13
CA TYR A 50 -3.85 8.67 0.03
C TYR A 50 -3.35 9.17 1.39
N SER A 51 -4.21 9.18 2.41
CA SER A 51 -3.81 9.56 3.77
C SER A 51 -2.72 8.63 4.30
N THR A 52 -2.88 7.32 4.14
CA THR A 52 -1.88 6.34 4.60
C THR A 52 -0.55 6.49 3.86
N TYR A 53 -0.57 6.82 2.56
CA TYR A 53 0.64 7.15 1.81
C TYR A 53 1.32 8.40 2.37
N ARG A 54 0.57 9.46 2.69
CA ARG A 54 1.11 10.66 3.32
C ARG A 54 1.75 10.36 4.68
N ASP A 55 1.10 9.54 5.51
CA ASP A 55 1.65 9.10 6.80
C ASP A 55 2.99 8.38 6.61
N LEU A 56 3.10 7.51 5.59
CA LEU A 56 4.36 6.83 5.26
C LEU A 56 5.44 7.79 4.75
N VAL A 57 5.09 8.77 3.92
CA VAL A 57 6.02 9.81 3.46
C VAL A 57 6.56 10.62 4.62
N ASP A 58 5.69 11.00 5.56
CA ASP A 58 6.09 11.79 6.73
C ASP A 58 6.96 10.97 7.70
N LEU A 59 6.87 9.63 7.65
CA LEU A 59 7.77 8.68 8.34
C LEU A 59 9.06 8.35 7.55
N GLY A 60 9.26 8.93 6.36
CA GLY A 60 10.43 8.68 5.53
C GLY A 60 10.38 7.38 4.69
N LEU A 61 9.21 6.76 4.59
CA LEU A 61 8.97 5.49 3.88
C LEU A 61 8.29 5.68 2.51
N ALA A 62 8.63 6.77 1.81
CA ALA A 62 8.05 7.08 0.51
C ALA A 62 8.31 5.97 -0.51
N THR A 63 9.54 5.44 -0.55
CA THR A 63 9.96 4.39 -1.49
C THR A 63 9.17 3.11 -1.28
N GLU A 64 9.05 2.64 -0.04
CA GLU A 64 8.31 1.42 0.32
C GLU A 64 6.82 1.55 0.00
N ALA A 65 6.25 2.74 0.23
CA ALA A 65 4.86 3.03 -0.10
C ALA A 65 4.63 3.01 -1.62
N GLU A 66 5.54 3.59 -2.39
CA GLU A 66 5.50 3.58 -3.86
C GLU A 66 5.66 2.18 -4.42
N GLU A 67 6.58 1.37 -3.90
CA GLU A 67 6.74 -0.04 -4.29
C GLU A 67 5.45 -0.85 -4.05
N LYS A 68 4.78 -0.65 -2.90
CA LYS A 68 3.48 -1.26 -2.62
C LYS A 68 2.38 -0.80 -3.57
N LEU A 69 2.34 0.49 -3.92
CA LEU A 69 1.37 1.02 -4.88
C LEU A 69 1.63 0.48 -6.30
N GLN A 70 2.89 0.39 -6.71
CA GLN A 70 3.27 -0.11 -8.04
C GLN A 70 2.96 -1.61 -8.19
N SER A 71 3.29 -2.42 -7.19
CA SER A 71 2.92 -3.85 -7.15
C SER A 71 1.41 -4.08 -7.12
N TYR A 72 0.64 -3.11 -6.62
CA TYR A 72 -0.82 -3.13 -6.74
C TYR A 72 -1.30 -2.84 -8.18
N ILE A 73 -0.70 -1.88 -8.88
CA ILE A 73 -1.07 -1.50 -10.26
C ILE A 73 -0.68 -2.61 -11.26
N ARG A 74 0.44 -3.28 -11.04
CA ARG A 74 0.90 -4.41 -11.86
C ARG A 74 0.66 -5.72 -11.12
N PRO A 75 -0.46 -6.42 -11.37
CA PRO A 75 -0.59 -7.78 -10.87
C PRO A 75 0.55 -8.63 -11.44
N GLU A 76 1.28 -9.34 -10.58
CA GLU A 76 2.29 -10.30 -11.00
C GLU A 76 1.69 -11.22 -12.07
N ARG A 77 2.34 -11.27 -13.25
CA ARG A 77 2.05 -12.31 -14.23
C ARG A 77 2.36 -13.64 -13.55
N LYS A 78 1.33 -14.43 -13.24
CA LYS A 78 1.54 -15.84 -12.88
C LYS A 78 2.20 -16.51 -14.10
N SER A 79 3.48 -16.85 -13.96
CA SER A 79 4.16 -17.83 -14.82
C SER A 79 3.63 -19.23 -14.54
#